data_AF-A0A8T4Q861-F1
#
_entry.id   AF-A0A8T4Q861-F1
#
_cell.length_a   1.000
_cell.length_b   1.000
_cell.length_c   1.000
_cell.angle_alpha   90.00
_cell.angle_beta   90.00
_cell.angle_gamma   90.00
#
_symmetry.space_group_name_H-M   'P 1'
#
loop_
_entity.id
_entity.type
_entity.pdbx_description
1 polymer ?
#
loop_
_entity_poly.entity_id
_entity_poly.type
_entity_poly.pdbx_seq_one_letter_code
_entity_poly.pdbx_strand_id
1 'polypeptide(L)'
;MKEKGSRAERELVHKFYDTYPWIALRAPGSGSTPLPSPDVLATNTKRYLAIECKSIKSKQKTFKPEEIEQLLEFSKRFGAEPWIGIKFNHKGWFFIKPEEIKQTKQNNYSITLNLVEEKGIKFEKLIQ
;
A
#
# COMPACT_ATOMS: atom_id res chain seq x y z
N MET A 1 -2.61 14.15 -14.04
CA MET A 1 -2.48 13.19 -12.92
C MET A 1 -3.84 12.53 -12.69
N LYS A 2 -3.95 11.19 -12.67
CA LYS A 2 -5.27 10.52 -12.54
C LYS A 2 -5.90 10.86 -11.18
N GLU A 3 -6.96 11.66 -11.19
CA GLU A 3 -7.60 12.25 -10.00
C GLU A 3 -7.96 11.25 -8.89
N LYS A 4 -8.36 10.02 -9.27
CA LYS A 4 -8.84 8.99 -8.32
C LYS A 4 -7.73 8.37 -7.47
N GLY A 5 -6.56 8.07 -8.04
CA GLY A 5 -5.41 7.54 -7.26
C GLY A 5 -4.97 8.57 -6.23
N SER A 6 -4.89 9.82 -6.68
CA SER A 6 -4.52 10.96 -5.87
C SER A 6 -5.50 11.25 -4.71
N ARG A 7 -6.76 10.83 -4.79
CA ARG A 7 -7.73 10.97 -3.68
C ARG A 7 -7.51 9.91 -2.60
N ALA A 8 -7.28 8.65 -3.00
CA ALA A 8 -7.07 7.56 -2.06
C ALA A 8 -5.77 7.72 -1.27
N GLU A 9 -4.69 8.12 -1.95
CA GLU A 9 -3.41 8.43 -1.29
C GLU A 9 -3.55 9.58 -0.27
N ARG A 10 -4.26 10.66 -0.65
CA ARG A 10 -4.51 11.79 0.27
C ARG A 10 -5.33 11.36 1.48
N GLU A 11 -6.39 10.58 1.27
CA GLU A 11 -7.20 10.03 2.35
C GLU A 11 -6.33 9.21 3.32
N LEU A 12 -5.46 8.34 2.80
CA LEU A 12 -4.58 7.53 3.64
C LEU A 12 -3.59 8.39 4.44
N VAL A 13 -2.99 9.41 3.82
CA VAL A 13 -2.12 10.36 4.52
C VAL A 13 -2.86 11.11 5.63
N HIS A 14 -4.09 11.57 5.38
CA HIS A 14 -4.91 12.19 6.44
C HIS A 14 -5.22 11.21 7.57
N LYS A 15 -5.55 9.94 7.27
CA LYS A 15 -5.77 8.93 8.33
C LYS A 15 -4.56 8.74 9.23
N PHE A 16 -3.35 8.75 8.67
CA PHE A 16 -2.12 8.72 9.48
C PHE A 16 -1.95 9.99 10.29
N TYR A 17 -2.10 11.17 9.68
CA TYR A 17 -1.97 12.46 10.38
C TYR A 17 -2.94 12.61 11.56
N ASP A 18 -4.18 12.13 11.39
CA ASP A 18 -5.22 12.15 12.43
C ASP A 18 -4.92 11.17 13.60
N THR A 19 -3.88 10.35 13.48
CA THR A 19 -3.48 9.33 14.46
C THR A 19 -2.11 9.66 15.06
N TYR A 20 -2.06 10.43 16.16
CA TYR A 20 -0.78 10.71 16.83
C TYR A 20 -0.06 9.43 17.31
N PRO A 21 1.27 9.28 17.17
CA PRO A 21 2.25 10.24 16.65
C PRO A 21 2.65 9.99 15.18
N TRP A 22 1.74 9.48 14.35
CA TRP A 22 2.03 9.19 12.96
C TRP A 22 2.11 10.46 12.11
N ILE A 23 3.07 10.47 11.19
CA ILE A 23 3.18 11.42 10.08
C ILE A 23 3.30 10.65 8.78
N ALA A 24 2.74 11.19 7.70
CA ALA A 24 2.83 10.56 6.39
C ALA A 24 2.99 11.59 5.27
N LEU A 25 3.63 11.16 4.18
CA LEU A 25 3.79 11.92 2.95
C LEU A 25 3.48 11.05 1.73
N ARG A 26 3.09 11.69 0.64
CA ARG A 26 2.93 11.05 -0.68
C ARG A 26 4.24 11.18 -1.43
N ALA A 27 4.71 10.10 -2.05
CA ALA A 27 5.91 10.17 -2.86
C ALA A 27 5.62 10.90 -4.18
N PRO A 28 6.45 11.88 -4.58
CA PRO A 28 6.28 12.56 -5.86
C PRO A 28 6.62 11.62 -7.01
N GLY A 29 5.77 11.60 -8.03
CA GLY A 29 6.06 10.85 -9.26
C GLY A 29 6.12 9.34 -9.10
N SER A 30 5.52 8.75 -8.06
CA SER A 30 5.36 7.29 -7.93
C SER A 30 4.87 6.68 -9.25
N GLY A 31 5.63 5.72 -9.78
CA GLY A 31 5.37 5.05 -11.07
C GLY A 31 5.76 5.82 -12.35
N SER A 32 6.32 7.03 -12.23
CA SER A 32 6.86 7.84 -13.34
C SER A 32 8.36 8.08 -13.25
N THR A 33 8.97 7.73 -12.12
CA THR A 33 10.42 7.74 -11.93
C THR A 33 11.02 6.38 -12.27
N PRO A 34 12.25 6.32 -12.80
CA PRO A 34 12.98 5.07 -12.99
C PRO A 34 13.44 4.46 -11.66
N LEU A 35 13.41 5.23 -10.58
CA LEU A 35 13.79 4.79 -9.24
C LEU A 35 12.60 4.15 -8.51
N PRO A 36 12.84 3.09 -7.71
CA PRO A 36 11.82 2.52 -6.83
C PRO A 36 11.26 3.57 -5.88
N SER A 37 9.93 3.65 -5.79
CA SER A 37 9.24 4.56 -4.88
C SER A 37 7.90 3.95 -4.47
N PRO A 38 7.52 3.99 -3.19
CA PRO A 38 6.16 3.68 -2.76
C PRO A 38 5.23 4.84 -3.11
N ASP A 39 3.93 4.65 -2.92
CA ASP A 39 2.95 5.75 -3.04
C ASP A 39 2.91 6.62 -1.79
N VAL A 40 2.98 6.00 -0.60
CA VAL A 40 2.91 6.67 0.70
C VAL A 40 4.05 6.18 1.60
N LEU A 41 4.70 7.12 2.27
CA LEU A 41 5.60 6.86 3.40
C LEU A 41 4.95 7.34 4.67
N ALA A 42 4.93 6.51 5.70
CA ALA A 42 4.39 6.85 7.02
C ALA A 42 5.35 6.43 8.14
N THR A 43 5.39 7.18 9.23
CA THR A 43 6.20 6.83 10.40
C THR A 43 5.60 7.34 11.68
N ASN A 44 5.83 6.63 12.78
CA ASN A 44 5.56 7.07 14.15
C ASN A 44 6.86 7.21 14.98
N THR A 45 8.00 7.40 14.32
CA THR A 45 9.39 7.38 14.84
C THR A 45 9.96 6.02 15.22
N LYS A 46 9.12 5.01 15.49
CA LYS A 46 9.57 3.64 15.82
C LYS A 46 9.42 2.68 14.63
N ARG A 47 8.36 2.87 13.86
CA ARG A 47 8.04 2.10 12.66
C ARG A 47 8.07 3.04 11.45
N TYR A 48 8.57 2.53 10.34
CA TYR A 48 8.57 3.21 9.04
C TYR A 48 7.82 2.30 8.08
N LEU A 49 6.81 2.83 7.40
CA LEU A 49 5.97 2.07 6.48
C LEU A 49 6.13 2.65 5.08
N ALA A 50 6.43 1.78 4.12
CA ALA A 50 6.36 2.08 2.70
C ALA A 50 5.13 1.38 2.14
N ILE A 51 4.20 2.15 1.57
CA ILE A 51 2.87 1.66 1.21
C ILE A 51 2.60 1.88 -0.27
N GLU A 52 2.34 0.79 -1.00
CA GLU A 52 1.74 0.82 -2.33
C GLU A 52 0.21 0.90 -2.19
N CYS A 53 -0.42 1.92 -2.78
CA CYS A 53 -1.79 2.32 -2.47
C CYS A 53 -2.71 2.20 -3.68
N LYS A 54 -3.73 1.33 -3.61
CA LYS A 54 -4.75 1.19 -4.67
C LYS A 54 -6.17 1.33 -4.11
N SER A 55 -7.03 2.07 -4.82
CA SER A 55 -8.47 2.08 -4.57
C SER A 55 -9.21 1.44 -5.73
N ILE A 56 -10.06 0.45 -5.45
CA ILE A 56 -10.74 -0.34 -6.47
C ILE A 56 -12.25 -0.45 -6.21
N LYS A 57 -13.01 -0.51 -7.30
CA LYS A 57 -14.45 -0.84 -7.29
C LYS A 57 -14.72 -2.34 -7.47
N SER A 58 -13.76 -3.07 -8.01
CA SER A 58 -13.81 -4.53 -8.21
C SER A 58 -13.52 -5.26 -6.90
N LYS A 59 -13.82 -6.57 -6.86
CA LYS A 59 -13.45 -7.48 -5.76
C LYS A 59 -12.03 -8.04 -5.88
N GLN A 60 -11.30 -7.69 -6.94
CA GLN A 60 -9.92 -8.12 -7.14
C GLN A 60 -9.07 -7.06 -7.85
N LYS A 61 -7.75 -7.12 -7.61
CA LYS A 61 -6.75 -6.32 -8.31
C LYS A 61 -5.51 -7.17 -8.59
N THR A 62 -5.09 -7.14 -9.84
CA THR A 62 -3.81 -7.67 -10.28
C THR A 62 -2.73 -6.60 -10.22
N PHE A 63 -1.58 -6.98 -9.68
CA PHE A 63 -0.34 -6.21 -9.63
C PHE A 63 0.71 -6.91 -10.50
N LYS A 64 1.52 -6.11 -11.19
CA LYS A 64 2.65 -6.65 -11.92
C LYS A 64 3.81 -6.96 -10.96
N PRO A 65 4.71 -7.90 -11.29
CA PRO A 65 5.89 -8.19 -10.47
C PRO A 65 6.70 -6.95 -10.14
N GLU A 66 6.88 -6.06 -11.12
CA GLU A 66 7.74 -4.89 -10.97
C GLU A 66 7.20 -3.90 -9.91
N GLU A 67 5.87 -3.79 -9.74
CA GLU A 67 5.28 -2.96 -8.68
C GLU A 67 5.66 -3.50 -7.29
N ILE A 68 5.65 -4.82 -7.12
CA ILE A 68 5.99 -5.48 -5.85
C ILE A 68 7.49 -5.42 -5.59
N GLU A 69 8.30 -5.70 -6.61
CA GLU A 69 9.76 -5.67 -6.52
C GLU A 69 10.28 -4.27 -6.21
N GLN A 70 9.71 -3.22 -6.83
CA GLN A 70 10.07 -1.83 -6.49
C GLN A 70 9.73 -1.49 -5.05
N LEU A 71 8.55 -1.88 -4.55
CA LEU A 71 8.18 -1.67 -3.16
C LEU A 71 9.17 -2.36 -2.22
N LEU A 72 9.49 -3.63 -2.47
CA LEU A 72 10.42 -4.41 -1.65
C LEU A 72 11.84 -3.82 -1.67
N GLU A 73 12.33 -3.44 -2.85
CA GLU A 73 13.67 -2.86 -3.01
C GLU A 73 13.79 -1.50 -2.32
N PHE A 74 12.78 -0.64 -2.49
CA PHE A 74 12.71 0.62 -1.75
C PHE A 74 12.71 0.38 -0.25
N SER A 75 11.82 -0.50 0.23
CA SER A 75 11.62 -0.79 1.65
C SER A 75 12.90 -1.30 2.31
N LYS A 76 13.61 -2.21 1.62
CA LYS A 76 14.90 -2.73 2.05
C LYS A 76 15.97 -1.65 2.18
N ARG A 77 16.08 -0.75 1.20
CA ARG A 77 17.08 0.33 1.21
C ARG A 77 16.76 1.42 2.23
N PHE A 78 15.48 1.74 2.39
CA PHE A 78 15.01 2.81 3.28
C PHE A 78 14.95 2.37 4.75
N GLY A 79 14.79 1.07 5.00
CA GLY A 79 14.52 0.55 6.35
C GLY A 79 13.06 0.67 6.75
N ALA A 80 12.14 0.50 5.80
CA ALA A 80 10.70 0.54 6.03
C ALA A 80 10.05 -0.84 5.85
N GLU A 81 8.93 -1.06 6.53
CA GLU A 81 8.07 -2.21 6.33
C GLU A 81 7.27 -2.04 5.03
N PRO A 82 7.32 -3.02 4.11
CA PRO A 82 6.54 -2.96 2.89
C PRO A 82 5.09 -3.37 3.15
N TRP A 83 4.15 -2.55 2.70
CA TRP A 83 2.72 -2.82 2.80
C TRP A 83 2.00 -2.53 1.49
N ILE A 84 1.01 -3.34 1.16
CA ILE A 84 0.05 -3.03 0.09
C ILE A 84 -1.26 -2.61 0.72
N GLY A 85 -1.57 -1.32 0.60
CA GLY A 85 -2.83 -0.73 1.02
C GLY A 85 -3.86 -0.79 -0.10
N ILE A 86 -4.91 -1.58 0.09
CA ILE A 86 -6.01 -1.67 -0.88
C ILE A 86 -7.33 -1.21 -0.26
N LYS A 87 -7.95 -0.21 -0.89
CA LYS A 87 -9.28 0.27 -0.51
C LYS A 87 -10.33 -0.34 -1.43
N PHE A 88 -11.17 -1.19 -0.85
CA PHE A 88 -12.36 -1.72 -1.51
C PHE A 88 -13.55 -0.80 -1.27
N ASN A 89 -14.30 -0.49 -2.33
CA ASN A 89 -15.47 0.37 -2.23
C ASN A 89 -16.48 -0.19 -1.20
N HIS A 90 -16.98 0.66 -0.30
CA HIS A 90 -17.87 0.31 0.83
C HIS A 90 -17.31 -0.68 1.87
N LYS A 91 -16.04 -1.09 1.78
CA LYS A 91 -15.39 -2.02 2.74
C LYS A 91 -14.20 -1.39 3.46
N GLY A 92 -13.73 -0.24 2.98
CA GLY A 92 -12.63 0.51 3.58
C GLY A 92 -11.26 -0.05 3.21
N TRP A 93 -10.26 0.37 3.99
CA TRP A 93 -8.87 -0.02 3.81
C TRP A 93 -8.57 -1.40 4.37
N PHE A 94 -7.73 -2.12 3.65
CA PHE A 94 -7.02 -3.30 4.12
C PHE A 94 -5.55 -3.15 3.76
N PHE A 95 -4.69 -3.71 4.59
CA PHE A 95 -3.25 -3.73 4.41
C PHE A 95 -2.76 -5.16 4.50
N ILE A 96 -1.96 -5.57 3.54
CA ILE A 96 -1.41 -6.92 3.48
C ILE A 96 0.08 -6.82 3.15
N LYS A 97 0.87 -7.73 3.72
CA LYS A 97 2.29 -7.80 3.41
C LYS A 97 2.52 -8.48 2.05
N PRO A 98 3.54 -8.08 1.29
CA PRO A 98 3.84 -8.72 0.00
C PRO A 98 4.02 -10.25 0.08
N GLU A 99 4.63 -10.77 1.16
CA GLU A 99 4.84 -12.22 1.32
C GLU A 99 3.55 -13.05 1.44
N GLU A 100 2.42 -12.43 1.80
CA GLU A 100 1.14 -13.12 1.95
C GLU A 100 0.39 -13.28 0.61
N ILE A 101 0.88 -12.65 -0.46
CA ILE A 101 0.22 -12.64 -1.76
C ILE A 101 0.86 -13.69 -2.66
N LYS A 102 0.03 -14.59 -3.19
CA LYS A 102 0.48 -15.63 -4.11
C LYS A 102 0.62 -15.10 -5.52
N GLN A 103 1.72 -15.49 -6.18
CA GLN A 103 1.84 -15.34 -7.63
C GLN A 103 0.83 -16.23 -8.34
N THR A 104 0.26 -15.68 -9.41
CA THR A 104 -0.61 -16.38 -10.34
C THR A 104 0.23 -17.17 -11.35
N LYS A 105 -0.40 -18.07 -12.11
CA LYS A 105 0.25 -18.83 -13.19
C LYS A 105 0.90 -17.96 -14.27
N GLN A 106 0.51 -16.68 -14.36
CA GLN A 106 1.04 -15.70 -15.32
C GLN A 106 2.09 -14.78 -14.69
N ASN A 107 2.73 -15.21 -13.59
CA ASN A 107 3.72 -14.46 -12.81
C ASN A 107 3.23 -13.16 -12.15
N ASN A 108 1.98 -12.74 -12.37
CA ASN A 108 1.40 -11.56 -11.69
C ASN A 108 0.94 -11.88 -10.26
N TYR A 109 0.76 -10.86 -9.43
CA TYR A 109 0.18 -11.00 -8.09
C TYR A 109 -1.30 -10.62 -8.11
N SER A 110 -2.16 -11.41 -7.44
CA SER A 110 -3.60 -11.13 -7.36
C SER A 110 -4.04 -10.97 -5.92
N ILE A 111 -4.65 -9.81 -5.62
CA ILE A 111 -5.26 -9.53 -4.33
C ILE A 111 -6.78 -9.54 -4.51
N THR A 112 -7.46 -10.41 -3.78
CA THR A 112 -8.92 -10.49 -3.72
C THR A 112 -9.44 -9.96 -2.39
N LEU A 113 -10.71 -9.59 -2.33
CA LEU A 113 -11.36 -9.19 -1.08
C LEU A 113 -11.23 -10.31 -0.02
N ASN A 114 -11.51 -11.55 -0.39
CA ASN A 114 -11.43 -12.70 0.52
C ASN A 114 -10.01 -12.86 1.09
N LEU A 115 -8.98 -12.69 0.26
CA LEU A 115 -7.59 -12.79 0.70
C LEU A 115 -7.25 -11.76 1.78
N VAL A 116 -7.67 -10.51 1.60
CA VAL A 116 -7.38 -9.45 2.59
C VAL A 116 -8.28 -9.52 3.82
N GLU A 117 -9.45 -10.14 3.71
CA GLU A 117 -10.30 -10.45 4.87
C GLU A 117 -9.70 -11.58 5.72
N GLU A 118 -9.02 -12.55 5.10
CA GLU A 118 -8.37 -13.68 5.79
C GLU A 118 -6.98 -13.31 6.36
N LYS A 119 -6.14 -12.66 5.55
CA LYS A 119 -4.72 -12.44 5.85
C LYS A 119 -4.30 -10.98 6.00
N GLY A 120 -5.16 -10.06 5.57
CA GLY A 120 -4.91 -8.64 5.70
C GLY A 120 -5.27 -8.12 7.09
N ILE A 121 -4.91 -6.86 7.33
CA ILE A 121 -5.25 -6.13 8.54
C ILE A 121 -5.95 -4.82 8.20
N LYS A 122 -6.75 -4.31 9.14
CA LYS A 122 -7.36 -2.98 9.05
C LYS A 122 -6.37 -1.88 9.47
N PHE A 123 -6.70 -0.64 9.14
CA PHE A 123 -5.86 0.52 9.46
C PHE A 123 -5.54 0.58 10.96
N GLU A 124 -6.54 0.32 11.80
CA GLU A 124 -6.46 0.37 13.26
C GLU A 124 -5.45 -0.65 13.81
N LYS A 125 -5.25 -1.77 13.11
CA LYS A 125 -4.25 -2.77 13.47
C LYS A 125 -2.88 -2.46 12.87
N LEU A 126 -2.84 -1.82 11.70
CA LEU A 126 -1.59 -1.39 11.07
C LEU A 126 -0.81 -0.40 11.94
N ILE A 127 -1.51 0.49 12.64
CA ILE A 127 -0.92 1.59 13.42
C ILE A 127 -0.52 1.23 14.86
N GLN A 128 -0.82 0.00 15.31
CA GLN A 128 -0.43 -0.53 16.62
C GLN A 128 1.05 -0.96 16.61
#